data_AF-A0A0Q6VYL1-F1
#
_entry.id   AF-A0A0Q6VYL1-F1
#
_cell.length_a   1.000
_cell.length_b   1.000
_cell.length_c   1.000
_cell.angle_alpha   90.00
_cell.angle_beta   90.00
_cell.angle_gamma   90.00
#
_symmetry.space_group_name_H-M   'P 1'
#
loop_
_entity.id
_entity.type
_entity.pdbx_description
1 polymer ?
#
loop_
_entity_poly.entity_id
_entity_poly.type
_entity_poly.pdbx_seq_one_letter_code
_entity_poly.pdbx_strand_id
1 'polypeptide(L)'
;MKADAPRTGTNILHDLIVSPLPYNKTYAQLSPDDKRMLRGLYEHMGPDDEPPFPLRGYKTIFKALSEIQGKMLVVGELDIAVMVDANGEGSSVTIYKAPDPEIARVVATLMMLEKYKPALCSGKPCEQAFPLRAHFSVTPRP
;
A
#
# COMPACT_ATOMS: atom_id res chain seq x y z
N MET A 1 -18.41 -8.06 35.76
CA MET A 1 -18.11 -9.41 35.23
C MET A 1 -17.98 -9.31 33.72
N LYS A 2 -16.87 -9.84 33.21
CA LYS A 2 -16.50 -10.20 31.82
C LYS A 2 -16.35 -9.11 30.76
N ALA A 3 -15.16 -9.17 30.15
CA ALA A 3 -14.62 -8.38 29.08
C ALA A 3 -15.32 -8.63 27.74
N ASP A 4 -15.33 -7.61 26.88
CA ASP A 4 -15.36 -7.80 25.44
C ASP A 4 -14.23 -6.95 24.82
N ALA A 5 -13.41 -7.58 24.00
CA ALA A 5 -12.08 -7.11 23.60
C ALA A 5 -12.14 -5.84 22.73
N PRO A 6 -11.12 -4.96 22.76
CA PRO A 6 -11.00 -3.93 21.75
C PRO A 6 -10.82 -4.62 20.39
N ARG A 7 -11.78 -4.41 19.48
CA ARG A 7 -11.65 -4.83 18.09
C ARG A 7 -10.46 -4.09 17.47
N THR A 8 -9.30 -4.73 17.46
CA THR A 8 -8.09 -4.23 16.80
C THR A 8 -8.27 -4.41 15.29
N GLY A 9 -9.00 -3.49 14.67
CA GLY A 9 -9.11 -3.36 13.23
C GLY A 9 -8.62 -1.96 12.86
N THR A 10 -7.48 -1.89 12.18
CA THR A 10 -6.84 -0.65 11.74
C THR A 10 -7.79 0.10 10.80
N ASN A 11 -8.28 1.28 11.22
CA ASN A 11 -9.19 2.10 10.41
C ASN A 11 -8.37 2.86 9.36
N ILE A 12 -8.13 2.22 8.22
CA ILE A 12 -7.55 2.92 7.07
C ILE A 12 -8.66 3.78 6.44
N LEU A 13 -8.52 5.11 6.46
CA LEU A 13 -9.50 6.06 5.91
C LEU A 13 -9.77 5.77 4.44
N HIS A 14 -11.02 5.46 4.06
CA HIS A 14 -11.42 4.79 2.80
C HIS A 14 -11.43 5.63 1.51
N ASP A 15 -10.79 6.81 1.44
CA ASP A 15 -10.91 7.66 0.26
C ASP A 15 -9.66 7.72 -0.64
N LEU A 16 -9.94 7.60 -1.95
CA LEU A 16 -9.22 8.02 -3.15
C LEU A 16 -7.98 7.24 -3.64
N ILE A 17 -8.28 6.43 -4.66
CA ILE A 17 -7.36 5.97 -5.72
C ILE A 17 -7.16 7.13 -6.71
N VAL A 18 -6.19 7.99 -6.42
CA VAL A 18 -5.19 8.57 -7.35
C VAL A 18 -4.15 9.10 -6.40
N SER A 19 -3.14 8.30 -6.03
CA SER A 19 -2.06 8.84 -5.22
C SER A 19 -1.38 9.95 -6.04
N PRO A 20 -1.39 11.23 -5.61
CA PRO A 20 -0.72 12.30 -6.34
C PRO A 20 0.81 12.16 -6.25
N LEU A 21 1.29 11.06 -5.65
CA LEU A 21 2.69 10.74 -5.50
C LEU A 21 3.32 10.39 -6.86
N PRO A 22 4.51 10.91 -7.14
CA PRO A 22 5.20 10.66 -8.38
C PRO A 22 5.57 9.18 -8.54
N TYR A 23 5.04 8.58 -9.62
CA TYR A 23 5.12 7.17 -9.96
C TYR A 23 6.54 6.55 -9.92
N ASN A 24 7.52 7.31 -10.39
CA ASN A 24 8.90 6.85 -10.63
C ASN A 24 9.89 7.30 -9.56
N LYS A 25 9.43 7.88 -8.45
CA LYS A 25 10.32 8.38 -7.39
C LYS A 25 10.37 7.42 -6.21
N THR A 26 11.58 7.25 -5.69
CA THR A 26 11.81 6.64 -4.37
C THR A 26 11.41 7.61 -3.26
N TYR A 27 11.27 7.10 -2.03
CA TYR A 27 10.94 7.94 -0.87
C TYR A 27 11.90 9.14 -0.71
N ALA A 28 13.20 8.94 -0.93
CA ALA A 28 14.22 9.98 -0.82
C ALA A 28 14.04 11.10 -1.86
N GLN A 29 13.43 10.79 -3.01
CA GLN A 29 13.19 11.72 -4.12
C GLN A 29 11.83 12.43 -4.03
N LEU A 30 10.96 12.03 -3.09
CA LEU A 30 9.69 12.70 -2.84
C LEU A 30 9.92 14.13 -2.33
N SER A 31 9.13 15.07 -2.83
CA SER A 31 9.13 16.42 -2.29
C SER A 31 8.64 16.44 -0.84
N PRO A 32 8.92 17.48 -0.05
CA PRO A 32 8.36 17.61 1.29
C PRO A 32 6.83 17.52 1.30
N ASP A 33 6.16 18.02 0.27
CA ASP A 33 4.71 18.00 0.12
C ASP A 33 4.20 16.57 -0.15
N ASP A 34 4.87 15.85 -1.05
CA ASP A 34 4.59 14.44 -1.32
C ASP A 34 4.77 13.58 -0.05
N LYS A 35 5.84 13.81 0.71
CA LYS A 35 6.08 13.12 1.97
C LYS A 35 4.98 13.42 2.99
N ARG A 36 4.55 14.68 3.13
CA ARG A 36 3.44 15.03 4.03
C ARG A 36 2.14 14.35 3.63
N MET A 37 1.83 14.32 2.34
CA MET A 37 0.64 13.65 1.83
C MET A 37 0.67 12.14 2.07
N LEU A 38 1.82 11.50 1.83
CA LEU A 38 2.02 10.07 2.10
C LEU A 38 1.83 9.76 3.59
N ARG A 39 2.34 10.60 4.49
CA ARG A 39 2.16 10.46 5.94
C ARG A 39 0.71 10.66 6.37
N GLY A 40 -0.02 11.52 5.67
CA GLY A 40 -1.47 11.73 5.87
C GLY A 40 -2.34 10.51 5.58
N LEU A 41 -1.79 9.46 4.94
CA LEU A 41 -2.48 8.18 4.78
C LEU A 41 -2.52 7.34 6.07
N TYR A 42 -1.80 7.74 7.10
CA TYR A 42 -1.69 7.05 8.38
C TYR A 42 -2.39 7.84 9.47
N GLU A 43 -3.14 7.16 10.36
CA GLU A 43 -3.88 7.82 11.44
C GLU A 43 -2.96 8.62 12.37
N HIS A 44 -1.81 8.04 12.72
CA HIS A 44 -0.84 8.62 13.63
C HIS A 44 0.58 8.39 13.09
N MET A 45 1.24 9.48 12.68
CA MET A 45 2.62 9.47 12.26
C MET A 45 3.25 10.78 12.74
N GLY A 46 4.13 10.71 13.74
CA GLY A 46 4.81 11.89 14.28
C GLY A 46 5.72 12.53 13.23
N PRO A 47 6.12 13.80 13.37
CA PRO A 47 6.80 14.61 12.34
C PRO A 47 8.18 14.12 11.89
N ASP A 48 8.80 13.20 12.62
CA ASP A 48 10.06 12.54 12.26
C ASP A 48 9.89 11.07 11.83
N ASP A 49 8.67 10.56 11.85
CA ASP A 49 8.37 9.21 11.41
C ASP A 49 8.28 9.14 9.88
N GLU A 50 8.66 8.00 9.33
CA GLU A 50 8.56 7.73 7.91
C GLU A 50 7.80 6.44 7.66
N PRO A 51 6.84 6.43 6.73
CA PRO A 51 6.12 5.22 6.39
C PRO A 51 7.03 4.24 5.64
N PRO A 52 6.63 2.95 5.59
CA PRO A 52 7.23 2.01 4.66
C PRO A 52 6.94 2.47 3.23
N PHE A 53 7.88 2.24 2.32
CA PHE A 53 7.74 2.69 0.94
C PHE A 53 8.45 1.74 -0.03
N PRO A 54 7.89 1.44 -1.22
CA PRO A 54 8.55 0.56 -2.18
C PRO A 54 9.93 1.10 -2.54
N LEU A 55 10.95 0.23 -2.51
CA LEU A 55 12.35 0.64 -2.67
C LEU A 55 12.59 1.32 -4.02
N ARG A 56 11.83 0.91 -5.05
CA ARG A 56 11.90 1.44 -6.43
C ARG A 56 10.76 2.41 -6.75
N GLY A 57 10.03 2.88 -5.75
CA GLY A 57 8.79 3.64 -5.92
C GLY A 57 7.65 2.79 -6.47
N TYR A 58 6.53 3.43 -6.79
CA TYR A 58 5.31 2.72 -7.23
C TYR A 58 5.41 2.10 -8.62
N LYS A 59 6.49 2.38 -9.37
CA LYS A 59 6.64 1.97 -10.77
C LYS A 59 6.50 0.46 -10.99
N THR A 60 7.10 -0.35 -10.14
CA THR A 60 7.06 -1.82 -10.26
C THR A 60 5.67 -2.34 -9.97
N ILE A 61 5.08 -1.87 -8.88
CA ILE A 61 3.73 -2.24 -8.43
C ILE A 61 2.70 -1.91 -9.51
N PHE A 62 2.63 -0.66 -9.96
CA PHE A 62 1.63 -0.26 -10.95
C PHE A 62 1.84 -0.89 -12.33
N LYS A 63 3.09 -1.14 -12.75
CA LYS A 63 3.36 -1.89 -13.98
C LYS A 63 2.76 -3.29 -13.87
N ALA A 64 2.99 -3.98 -12.76
CA ALA A 64 2.42 -5.31 -12.52
C ALA A 64 0.88 -5.26 -12.44
N LEU A 65 0.30 -4.27 -11.76
CA LEU A 65 -1.16 -4.08 -11.74
C LEU A 65 -1.75 -3.85 -13.13
N SER A 66 -1.07 -3.08 -13.99
CA SER A 66 -1.48 -2.87 -15.38
C SER A 66 -1.42 -4.16 -16.21
N GLU A 67 -0.38 -4.98 -16.01
CA GLU A 67 -0.27 -6.29 -16.66
C GLU A 67 -1.34 -7.27 -16.18
N ILE A 68 -1.69 -7.26 -14.89
CA ILE A 68 -2.79 -8.05 -14.31
C ILE A 68 -4.12 -7.60 -14.94
N GLN A 69 -4.36 -6.28 -14.99
CA GLN A 69 -5.58 -5.72 -15.56
C GLN A 69 -5.75 -6.11 -17.03
N GLY A 70 -4.68 -6.05 -17.83
CA GLY A 70 -4.70 -6.41 -19.24
C GLY A 70 -4.97 -7.89 -19.50
N LYS A 71 -4.74 -8.78 -18.51
CA LYS A 71 -4.97 -10.23 -18.62
C LYS A 71 -6.33 -10.65 -18.07
N MET A 72 -6.75 -10.06 -16.96
CA MET A 72 -7.92 -10.49 -16.21
C MET A 72 -9.19 -9.69 -16.52
N LEU A 73 -9.06 -8.51 -17.14
CA LEU A 73 -10.19 -7.66 -17.61
C LEU A 73 -11.27 -7.40 -16.55
N VAL A 74 -10.81 -7.15 -15.33
CA VAL A 74 -11.60 -7.09 -14.10
C VAL A 74 -11.95 -5.65 -13.79
N VAL A 75 -13.09 -5.42 -13.15
CA VAL A 75 -13.57 -4.06 -12.83
C VAL A 75 -13.88 -3.97 -11.36
N GLY A 76 -13.40 -2.91 -10.70
CA GLY A 76 -13.74 -2.59 -9.33
C GLY A 76 -12.52 -2.22 -8.48
N GLU A 77 -12.73 -2.20 -7.17
CA GLU A 77 -11.77 -1.64 -6.22
C GLU A 77 -10.98 -2.73 -5.50
N LEU A 78 -9.68 -2.47 -5.36
CA LEU A 78 -8.76 -3.22 -4.53
C LEU A 78 -8.29 -2.32 -3.39
N ASP A 79 -8.44 -2.81 -2.16
CA ASP A 79 -7.86 -2.22 -0.95
C ASP A 79 -7.17 -3.35 -0.16
N ILE A 80 -5.85 -3.24 -0.06
CA ILE A 80 -4.98 -4.27 0.49
C ILE A 80 -3.83 -3.59 1.25
N ALA A 81 -3.40 -4.17 2.36
CA ALA A 81 -2.23 -3.70 3.09
C ALA A 81 -1.26 -4.85 3.32
N VAL A 82 0.02 -4.62 3.05
CA VAL A 82 1.10 -5.55 3.41
C VAL A 82 1.77 -5.04 4.68
N MET A 83 1.98 -5.90 5.66
CA MET A 83 2.85 -5.59 6.78
C MET A 83 4.30 -5.66 6.33
N VAL A 84 5.04 -4.57 6.52
CA VAL A 84 6.47 -4.48 6.17
C VAL A 84 7.27 -4.52 7.45
N ASP A 85 8.19 -5.46 7.56
CA ASP A 85 9.04 -5.62 8.74
C ASP A 85 10.18 -4.57 8.80
N ALA A 86 10.97 -4.61 9.87
CA ALA A 86 12.11 -3.71 10.06
C ALA A 86 13.26 -3.92 9.04
N ASN A 87 13.25 -5.02 8.28
CA ASN A 87 14.21 -5.30 7.20
C ASN A 87 13.70 -4.81 5.83
N GLY A 88 12.45 -4.34 5.75
CA GLY A 88 11.82 -3.93 4.50
C GLY A 88 11.24 -5.10 3.69
N GLU A 89 10.89 -6.21 4.36
CA GLU A 89 10.27 -7.38 3.75
C GLU A 89 8.78 -7.44 4.09
N GLY A 90 7.95 -7.88 3.14
CA GLY A 90 6.55 -8.16 3.41
C GLY A 90 6.41 -9.39 4.31
N SER A 91 5.77 -9.24 5.48
CA SER A 91 5.57 -10.33 6.46
C SER A 91 4.17 -10.94 6.40
N SER A 92 3.15 -10.15 6.08
CA SER A 92 1.76 -10.61 5.95
C SER A 92 0.93 -9.65 5.10
N VAL A 93 -0.21 -10.10 4.60
CA VAL A 93 -1.11 -9.28 3.78
C VAL A 93 -2.54 -9.36 4.32
N THR A 94 -3.18 -8.21 4.47
CA THR A 94 -4.59 -8.06 4.80
C THR A 94 -5.33 -7.52 3.58
N ILE A 95 -6.37 -8.23 3.14
CA ILE A 95 -7.23 -7.81 2.03
C ILE A 95 -8.52 -7.25 2.62
N TYR A 96 -8.76 -5.96 2.43
CA TYR A 96 -9.98 -5.29 2.89
C TYR A 96 -11.06 -5.34 1.81
N LYS A 97 -10.67 -5.15 0.55
CA LYS A 97 -11.56 -5.17 -0.61
C LYS A 97 -10.81 -5.68 -1.83
N ALA A 98 -11.47 -6.49 -2.64
CA ALA A 98 -10.97 -6.89 -3.95
C ALA A 98 -12.15 -7.14 -4.89
N PRO A 99 -12.02 -6.82 -6.19
CA PRO A 99 -13.11 -7.04 -7.13
C PRO A 99 -13.21 -8.52 -7.55
N ASP A 100 -12.13 -9.28 -7.36
CA ASP A 100 -12.05 -10.69 -7.67
C ASP A 100 -11.02 -11.39 -6.76
N PRO A 101 -11.30 -12.61 -6.25
CA PRO A 101 -10.38 -13.34 -5.35
C PRO A 101 -9.03 -13.71 -5.98
N GLU A 102 -9.00 -13.97 -7.28
CA GLU A 102 -7.76 -14.34 -7.99
C GLU A 102 -6.84 -13.12 -8.10
N ILE A 103 -7.37 -11.93 -8.43
CA ILE A 103 -6.58 -10.69 -8.36
C ILE A 103 -6.02 -10.50 -6.95
N ALA A 104 -6.86 -10.65 -5.93
CA ALA A 104 -6.46 -10.41 -4.55
C ALA A 104 -5.25 -11.26 -4.18
N ARG A 105 -5.25 -12.54 -4.59
CA ARG A 105 -4.13 -13.47 -4.39
C ARG A 105 -2.88 -13.06 -5.17
N VAL A 106 -3.02 -12.69 -6.45
CA VAL A 106 -1.88 -12.28 -7.29
C VAL A 106 -1.24 -11.00 -6.75
N VAL A 107 -2.04 -10.00 -6.39
CA VAL A 107 -1.54 -8.74 -5.84
C VAL A 107 -0.95 -8.93 -4.44
N ALA A 108 -1.55 -9.75 -3.58
CA ALA A 108 -0.96 -10.10 -2.29
C ALA A 108 0.43 -10.72 -2.45
N THR A 109 0.58 -11.65 -3.42
CA THR A 109 1.87 -12.28 -3.72
C THR A 109 2.89 -11.25 -4.22
N LEU A 110 2.47 -10.35 -5.11
CA LEU A 110 3.33 -9.26 -5.59
C LEU A 110 3.82 -8.37 -4.44
N MET A 111 2.94 -7.98 -3.51
CA MET A 111 3.29 -7.13 -2.37
C MET A 111 4.22 -7.84 -1.38
N MET A 112 4.08 -9.15 -1.19
CA MET A 112 5.04 -9.93 -0.37
C MET A 112 6.43 -10.02 -1.01
N LEU A 113 6.51 -10.02 -2.34
CA LEU A 113 7.77 -10.14 -3.09
C LEU A 113 8.49 -8.80 -3.31
N GLU A 114 7.76 -7.69 -3.31
CA GLU A 114 8.33 -6.35 -3.44
C GLU A 114 9.26 -6.06 -2.25
N LYS A 115 10.35 -5.32 -2.51
CA LYS A 115 11.26 -4.86 -1.45
C LYS A 115 10.91 -3.44 -1.08
N TYR A 116 10.86 -3.19 0.23
CA TYR A 116 10.48 -1.91 0.78
C TYR A 116 11.68 -1.26 1.49
N LYS A 117 11.68 0.07 1.52
CA LYS A 117 12.30 0.80 2.63
C LYS A 117 11.43 0.55 3.87
N PRO A 118 12.00 0.13 5.02
CA PRO A 118 11.22 -0.01 6.25
C PRO A 118 10.69 1.34 6.72
N ALA A 119 9.66 1.27 7.56
CA ALA A 119 9.19 2.44 8.28
C ALA A 119 10.26 2.93 9.27
N LEU A 120 10.29 4.23 9.56
CA LEU A 120 11.06 4.79 10.68
C LEU A 120 10.09 5.28 11.74
N CYS A 121 10.13 4.69 12.93
CA CYS A 121 9.42 5.14 14.11
C CYS A 121 10.43 5.78 15.05
N SER A 122 10.35 7.10 15.26
CA SER A 122 11.33 7.88 16.02
C SER A 122 12.78 7.64 15.52
N GLY A 123 12.95 7.60 14.20
CA GLY A 123 14.24 7.40 13.55
C GLY A 123 14.78 5.97 13.53
N LYS A 124 14.04 4.97 14.04
CA LYS A 124 14.45 3.56 14.04
C LYS A 124 13.57 2.72 13.09
N PRO A 125 14.16 1.78 12.33
CA PRO A 125 13.38 0.81 11.56
C PRO A 125 12.34 0.11 12.42
N CYS A 126 11.09 0.12 11.97
CA CYS A 126 9.97 -0.52 12.66
C CYS A 126 9.05 -1.25 11.67
N GLU A 127 8.27 -2.18 12.21
CA GLU A 127 7.24 -2.88 11.44
C GLU A 127 6.00 -1.99 11.27
N GLN A 128 5.52 -1.86 10.04
CA GLN A 128 4.33 -1.06 9.74
C GLN A 128 3.64 -1.51 8.45
N ALA A 129 2.31 -1.34 8.38
CA ALA A 129 1.54 -1.65 7.20
C ALA A 129 1.79 -0.64 6.07
N PHE A 130 1.96 -1.12 4.84
CA PHE A 130 1.92 -0.34 3.61
C PHE A 130 0.58 -0.58 2.89
N PRO A 131 -0.31 0.43 2.84
CA PRO A 131 -1.58 0.31 2.13
C PRO A 131 -1.39 0.53 0.63
N LEU A 132 -2.09 -0.27 -0.17
CA LEU A 132 -2.22 -0.12 -1.61
C LEU A 132 -3.71 -0.12 -1.97
N ARG A 133 -4.13 0.95 -2.63
CA ARG A 133 -5.46 1.04 -3.23
C ARG A 133 -5.37 1.20 -4.73
N ALA A 134 -6.19 0.47 -5.45
CA ALA A 134 -6.26 0.54 -6.91
C ALA A 134 -7.70 0.38 -7.41
N HIS A 135 -8.02 1.06 -8.51
CA HIS A 135 -9.30 0.99 -9.20
C HIS A 135 -9.01 0.38 -10.56
N PHE A 136 -9.57 -0.79 -10.79
CA PHE A 136 -9.49 -1.48 -12.06
C PHE A 136 -10.67 -1.07 -12.92
N SER A 137 -10.36 -0.56 -14.11
CA SER A 137 -11.35 -0.23 -15.13
C SER A 137 -10.96 -0.86 -16.46
N VAL A 138 -11.96 -1.20 -17.26
CA VAL A 138 -11.75 -1.64 -18.65
C VAL A 138 -12.01 -0.42 -19.51
N THR A 139 -10.95 0.25 -19.97
CA THR A 139 -11.08 1.26 -21.02
C THR A 139 -11.27 0.52 -22.34
N PRO A 140 -12.39 0.74 -23.09
CA PRO A 140 -12.51 0.20 -24.43
C PRO A 140 -11.33 0.72 -25.26
N ARG A 141 -10.54 -0.19 -25.83
CA ARG A 141 -9.50 0.18 -26.80
C ARG A 141 -10.26 0.55 -28.09
N PRO A 142 -10.10 1.77 -28.63
CA PRO A 142 -10.76 2.15 -29.88
C PRO A 142 -10.27 1.33 -31.07
#